data_AF-C6M4F5-F1
#
_entry.id   AF-C6M4F5-F1
#
_cell.length_a   1.000
_cell.length_b   1.000
_cell.length_c   1.000
_cell.angle_alpha   90.00
_cell.angle_beta   90.00
_cell.angle_gamma   90.00
#
_symmetry.space_group_name_H-M   'P 1'
#
loop_
_entity.id
_entity.type
_entity.pdbx_description
1 polymer ?
#
loop_
_entity_poly.entity_id
_entity_poly.type
_entity_poly.pdbx_seq_one_letter_code
_entity_poly.pdbx_strand_id
1 'polypeptide(L)' 'MAKIKIIPTRSFFDGEQTFATGKKYSVDESAAAVYIREGWAVEAPAKEAESPVADGGEAEDSGNASGEGGEDGSV' A
#
# COMPACT_ATOMS: atom_id res chain seq x y z
N MET A 1 10.87 -10.35 22.26
CA MET A 1 10.20 -11.12 21.20
C MET A 1 10.74 -10.66 19.86
N ALA A 2 10.92 -11.57 18.90
CA ALA A 2 11.35 -11.22 17.56
C ALA A 2 10.20 -10.49 16.85
N LYS A 3 10.50 -9.37 16.18
CA LYS A 3 9.53 -8.66 15.36
C LYS A 3 9.80 -8.97 13.90
N ILE A 4 8.74 -9.29 13.17
CA ILE A 4 8.79 -9.54 11.74
C ILE A 4 8.07 -8.42 10.99
N LYS A 5 8.57 -8.12 9.80
CA LYS A 5 7.95 -7.13 8.93
C LYS A 5 6.92 -7.83 8.05
N ILE A 6 5.72 -7.29 8.00
CA ILE A 6 4.67 -7.75 7.10
C ILE A 6 4.20 -6.62 6.19
N ILE A 7 3.60 -7.00 5.08
CA ILE A 7 2.86 -6.11 4.17
C ILE A 7 1.41 -6.64 4.11
N PRO A 8 0.44 -5.92 4.69
CA PRO A 8 -0.98 -6.25 4.56
C PRO A 8 -1.39 -6.33 3.09
N THR A 9 -2.12 -7.37 2.71
CA THR A 9 -2.72 -7.55 1.38
C THR A 9 -4.09 -6.88 1.29
N ARG A 10 -4.70 -6.63 2.44
CA ARG A 10 -5.96 -5.89 2.60
C ARG A 10 -5.85 -4.96 3.79
N SER A 11 -6.71 -3.94 3.86
CA SER A 11 -6.81 -3.11 5.05
C SER A 11 -7.61 -3.85 6.14
N PHE A 12 -7.10 -3.89 7.36
CA PHE A 12 -7.77 -4.54 8.49
C PHE A 12 -7.44 -3.84 9.82
N PHE A 13 -8.23 -4.11 10.85
CA PHE A 13 -8.02 -3.61 12.21
C PHE A 13 -7.81 -4.80 13.14
N ASP A 14 -6.76 -4.76 13.95
CA ASP A 14 -6.37 -5.87 14.83
C ASP A 14 -6.88 -5.71 16.27
N GLY A 15 -7.57 -4.61 16.59
CA GLY A 15 -7.95 -4.26 17.95
C GLY A 15 -7.08 -3.17 18.55
N GLU A 16 -5.81 -3.08 18.13
CA GLU A 16 -4.86 -2.06 18.60
C GLU A 16 -4.54 -1.00 17.53
N GLN A 17 -4.36 -1.41 16.28
CA GLN A 17 -4.05 -0.50 15.17
C GLN A 17 -4.73 -0.90 13.87
N THR A 18 -4.86 0.08 12.98
CA THR A 18 -5.31 -0.14 11.60
C THR A 18 -4.11 -0.40 10.70
N PHE A 19 -4.18 -1.49 9.95
CA PHE A 19 -3.24 -1.88 8.92
C PHE A 19 -3.78 -1.48 7.56
N ALA A 20 -3.01 -0.69 6.81
CA ALA A 20 -3.35 -0.33 5.45
C ALA A 20 -2.66 -1.29 4.47
N THR A 21 -3.38 -1.67 3.42
CA THR A 21 -2.81 -2.49 2.34
C THR A 21 -1.53 -1.87 1.76
N GLY A 22 -0.54 -2.70 1.43
CA GLY A 22 0.71 -2.29 0.80
C GLY A 22 1.73 -1.55 1.69
N LYS A 23 1.37 -1.18 2.92
CA LYS A 23 2.31 -0.55 3.88
C LYS A 23 3.10 -1.60 4.65
N LYS A 24 4.37 -1.31 4.95
CA LYS A 24 5.21 -2.16 5.80
C LYS A 24 4.90 -1.91 7.28
N TYR A 25 4.66 -2.97 8.03
CA TYR A 25 4.47 -2.91 9.49
C TYR A 25 5.37 -3.91 10.20
N SER A 26 5.85 -3.55 11.39
CA SER A 26 6.61 -4.46 12.26
C SER A 26 5.70 -4.97 13.37
N VAL A 27 5.41 -6.26 13.38
CA VAL A 27 4.52 -6.91 14.36
C VAL A 27 5.24 -8.07 15.04
N ASP A 28 4.64 -8.62 16.10
CA ASP A 28 5.15 -9.84 16.73
C ASP A 28 5.06 -11.03 15.76
N GLU A 29 6.01 -11.95 15.82
CA GLU A 29 6.02 -13.16 14.99
C GLU A 29 4.71 -13.96 15.13
N SER A 30 4.16 -14.04 16.34
CA SER A 30 2.91 -14.76 16.61
C SER A 30 1.71 -14.12 15.89
N ALA A 31 1.65 -12.79 15.88
CA ALA A 31 0.59 -12.04 15.21
C ALA A 31 0.76 -12.10 13.68
N ALA A 32 1.98 -11.92 13.18
CA ALA A 32 2.28 -12.06 11.77
C ALA A 32 1.89 -13.44 11.23
N ALA A 33 2.18 -14.52 11.97
CA ALA A 33 1.82 -15.87 11.56
C ALA A 33 0.30 -16.02 11.37
N VAL A 34 -0.50 -15.39 12.23
CA VAL A 34 -1.97 -15.35 12.07
C VAL A 34 -2.35 -14.58 10.82
N TYR A 35 -1.83 -13.36 10.62
CA TYR A 35 -2.19 -12.55 9.45
C TYR A 35 -1.78 -13.19 8.12
N ILE A 36 -0.64 -13.88 8.09
CA ILE A 36 -0.16 -14.58 6.90
C ILE A 36 -1.02 -15.82 6.63
N ARG A 37 -1.33 -16.61 7.66
CA ARG A 37 -2.19 -17.80 7.53
C ARG A 37 -3.60 -17.44 7.05
N GLU A 38 -4.17 -16.35 7.55
CA GLU A 38 -5.50 -15.85 7.16
C GLU A 38 -5.49 -15.12 5.80
N GLY A 39 -4.30 -14.93 5.19
CA GLY A 39 -4.15 -14.21 3.93
C GLY A 39 -4.51 -12.72 4.04
N TRP A 40 -4.27 -12.12 5.21
CA TRP A 40 -4.44 -10.68 5.48
C TRP A 40 -3.15 -9.91 5.25
N ALA A 41 -2.01 -10.58 5.32
CA ALA A 41 -0.69 -10.01 5.07
C ALA A 41 0.28 -11.04 4.48
N VAL A 42 1.42 -10.57 4.00
CA VAL A 42 2.57 -11.38 3.58
C VAL A 42 3.82 -10.92 4.32
N GLU A 43 4.80 -11.81 4.50
CA GLU A 43 6.10 -11.43 5.03
C GLU A 43 6.80 -10.43 4.09
N ALA A 44 7.28 -9.31 4.63
CA ALA A 44 8.01 -8.33 3.86
C ALA A 44 9.39 -8.91 3.49
N PRO A 45 9.82 -8.79 2.21
CA PRO A 45 11.12 -9.32 1.81
C PRO A 45 12.27 -8.68 2.59
N ALA A 46 13.21 -9.49 3.07
CA ALA A 46 14.34 -9.06 3.90
C ALA A 46 15.33 -8.14 3.16
N LYS A 47 15.33 -8.21 1.83
CA LYS A 47 16.08 -7.35 0.91
C LYS A 47 15.04 -6.52 0.18
N GLU A 48 15.23 -5.21 0.11
CA GLU A 48 14.41 -4.33 -0.74
C GLU A 48 14.54 -4.79 -2.19
N ALA A 49 13.76 -5.78 -2.57
CA ALA A 49 13.35 -5.96 -3.94
C ALA A 49 12.39 -4.80 -4.17
N GLU A 50 12.91 -3.74 -4.77
CA GLU A 50 12.14 -2.70 -5.43
C GLU A 50 11.26 -3.38 -6.49
N SER A 51 10.12 -3.92 -6.06
CA SER A 51 9.05 -4.32 -6.95
C SER A 51 7.95 -3.30 -6.73
N PRO A 52 7.48 -2.65 -7.82
CA PRO A 52 6.63 -1.49 -7.72
C PRO A 52 5.43 -1.86 -6.87
N VAL A 53 5.12 -1.00 -5.90
CA VAL A 53 3.77 -0.94 -5.37
C VAL A 53 2.90 -0.80 -6.61
N ALA A 54 2.20 -1.86 -6.99
CA ALA A 54 1.07 -1.73 -7.88
C ALA A 54 0.06 -0.96 -7.04
N ASP A 55 0.19 0.36 -7.13
CA ASP A 55 -0.78 1.33 -6.71
C ASP A 55 -2.13 0.75 -7.13
N GLY A 56 -2.91 0.30 -6.15
CA GLY A 56 -4.34 0.14 -6.31
C GLY A 56 -4.99 1.52 -6.39
N GLY A 57 -4.36 2.46 -7.10
CA GLY A 57 -4.94 3.69 -7.59
C GLY A 57 -5.66 3.31 -8.86
N GLU A 58 -6.97 3.29 -8.69
CA GLU A 58 -8.01 3.44 -9.69
C GLU A 58 -7.45 3.76 -11.09
N ALA A 59 -7.62 2.81 -11.99
CA ALA A 59 -7.57 3.09 -13.41
C ALA A 59 -8.65 4.12 -13.70
N GLU A 60 -8.28 5.38 -13.90
CA GLU A 60 -8.98 6.29 -14.80
C GLU A 60 -7.93 7.15 -15.52
N ASP A 61 -7.73 6.74 -16.76
CA ASP A 61 -7.23 7.54 -17.87
C ASP A 61 -7.88 8.93 -17.89
N SER A 62 -7.10 9.98 -17.61
CA SER A 62 -7.29 11.27 -18.28
C SER A 62 -6.07 12.15 -18.05
N GLY A 63 -5.26 12.27 -19.09
CA GLY A 63 -4.16 13.21 -19.13
C GLY A 63 -4.65 14.63 -18.89
N ASN A 64 -4.06 15.30 -17.91
CA ASN A 64 -4.01 16.75 -17.88
C ASN A 64 -2.54 17.14 -17.98
N ALA A 65 -2.07 17.29 -19.23
CA ALA A 65 -0.88 18.04 -19.52
C ALA A 65 -1.13 19.49 -19.14
N SER A 66 -0.53 19.93 -18.05
CA SER A 66 -0.44 21.34 -17.70
C SER A 66 0.55 21.97 -18.70
N GLY A 67 0.00 22.50 -19.79
CA GLY A 67 0.71 23.12 -20.90
C GLY A 67 0.08 24.47 -21.21
N GLU A 68 0.93 25.47 -21.18
CA GLU A 68 0.72 26.91 -21.38
C GLU A 68 0.01 27.29 -22.71
N GLY A 69 -0.76 28.38 -22.69
CA GLY A 69 -1.43 29.01 -23.85
C GLY A 69 -2.96 29.06 -23.69
N GLY A 70 -3.71 30.11 -23.97
CA GLY A 70 -3.47 31.44 -24.53
C GLY A 70 -4.86 32.12 -24.60
N GLU A 71 -4.89 33.42 -24.33
CA GLU A 71 -5.68 34.45 -25.00
C GLU A 71 -7.12 34.16 -25.51
N ASP A 72 -8.03 35.04 -25.10
CA ASP A 72 -9.13 35.65 -25.90
C ASP A 72 -10.53 34.98 -25.98
N GLY A 73 -11.56 35.85 -26.02
CA GLY A 73 -12.93 35.55 -26.46
C GLY A 73 -13.99 35.54 -25.34
N SER A 74 -14.57 36.67 -24.96
CA SER A 74 -15.85 37.22 -25.48
C SER A 74 -17.03 36.23 -25.48
N VAL A 75 -18.02 36.47 -24.61
CA VAL A 75 -19.41 36.93 -24.91
C VAL A 75 -20.13 37.34 -23.64
#